data_AF-A0A928Q642-F1
#
_entry.id   AF-A0A928Q642-F1
#
_cell.length_a   1.000
_cell.length_b   1.000
_cell.length_c   1.000
_cell.angle_alpha   90.00
_cell.angle_beta   90.00
_cell.angle_gamma   90.00
#
_symmetry.space_group_name_H-M   'P 1'
#
loop_
_entity.id
_entity.type
_entity.pdbx_description
1 polymer ?
#
loop_
_entity_poly.entity_id
_entity_poly.type
_entity_poly.pdbx_seq_one_letter_code
_entity_poly.pdbx_strand_id
1 'polypeptide(L)'
;MNIINKDHHSELIKILSELIETIVIMRKEEKDYVLAQNESEAREWISFLKEHKDKEELKSLEDEISNRFFFKFDVQIGNSELDNRRTELMKIYIIKSNDFLK
;
A
#
# COMPACT_ATOMS: atom_id res chain seq x y z
N MET A 1 -11.78 -7.24 21.56
CA MET A 1 -10.87 -6.53 20.63
C MET A 1 -10.44 -7.54 19.60
N ASN A 2 -10.92 -7.40 18.37
CA ASN A 2 -10.59 -8.31 17.28
C ASN A 2 -9.29 -7.80 16.65
N ILE A 3 -8.14 -8.16 17.24
CA ILE A 3 -6.86 -7.61 16.82
C ILE A 3 -6.15 -8.50 15.80
N ILE A 4 -5.40 -7.88 14.90
CA ILE A 4 -4.54 -8.60 13.96
C ILE A 4 -3.38 -9.31 14.67
N ASN A 5 -2.94 -10.44 14.11
CA ASN A 5 -1.73 -11.12 14.55
C ASN A 5 -0.49 -10.23 14.31
N LYS A 6 0.47 -10.25 15.24
CA LYS A 6 1.67 -9.41 15.18
C LYS A 6 2.53 -9.64 13.92
N ASP A 7 2.68 -10.89 13.49
CA ASP A 7 3.49 -11.25 12.33
C ASP A 7 2.79 -10.80 11.04
N HIS A 8 1.48 -11.03 10.95
CA HIS A 8 0.65 -10.50 9.85
C HIS A 8 0.70 -8.97 9.77
N HIS A 9 0.60 -8.29 10.92
CA HIS A 9 0.69 -6.84 11.01
C HIS A 9 2.05 -6.32 10.53
N SER A 10 3.11 -6.98 10.98
CA SER A 10 4.50 -6.65 10.58
C SER A 10 4.73 -6.89 9.10
N GLU A 11 4.12 -7.93 8.53
CA GLU A 11 4.18 -8.22 7.09
C GLU A 11 3.48 -7.13 6.26
N LEU A 12 2.27 -6.69 6.66
CA LEU A 12 1.58 -5.58 6.01
C LEU A 12 2.38 -4.27 6.07
N ILE A 13 3.03 -3.98 7.21
CA ILE A 13 3.92 -2.82 7.36
C ILE A 13 5.11 -2.91 6.41
N LYS A 14 5.71 -4.11 6.26
CA LYS A 14 6.83 -4.34 5.35
C LYS A 14 6.43 -4.07 3.90
N ILE A 15 5.26 -4.57 3.47
CA ILE A 15 4.76 -4.36 2.11
C ILE A 15 4.55 -2.86 1.82
N LEU A 16 3.92 -2.11 2.73
CA LEU A 16 3.75 -0.66 2.54
C LEU A 16 5.08 0.09 2.57
N SER A 17 6.06 -0.37 3.37
CA SER A 17 7.40 0.23 3.40
C SER A 17 8.10 0.05 2.05
N GLU A 18 8.08 -1.17 1.50
CA GLU A 18 8.63 -1.46 0.18
C GLU A 18 7.91 -0.68 -0.93
N LEU A 19 6.59 -0.47 -0.81
CA LEU A 19 5.82 0.35 -1.76
C LEU A 19 6.31 1.79 -1.75
N ILE A 20 6.46 2.39 -0.57
CA ILE A 20 6.95 3.77 -0.43
C ILE A 20 8.36 3.90 -1.00
N GLU A 21 9.26 2.97 -0.67
CA GLU A 21 10.64 2.97 -1.19
C GLU A 21 10.65 2.89 -2.73
N THR A 22 9.83 2.01 -3.30
CA THR A 22 9.69 1.85 -4.75
C THR A 22 9.24 3.17 -5.39
N ILE A 23 8.19 3.81 -4.86
CA ILE A 23 7.68 5.08 -5.39
C ILE A 23 8.71 6.20 -5.25
N VAL A 24 9.42 6.28 -4.11
CA VAL A 24 10.49 7.27 -3.89
C VAL A 24 11.61 7.13 -4.92
N ILE A 25 11.97 5.90 -5.29
CA ILE A 25 12.97 5.66 -6.34
C ILE A 25 12.41 6.12 -7.70
N MET A 26 11.20 5.71 -8.06
CA MET A 26 10.56 6.11 -9.33
C MET A 26 10.50 7.63 -9.48
N ARG A 27 10.14 8.36 -8.42
CA ARG A 27 10.04 9.83 -8.43
C ARG A 27 11.36 10.57 -8.65
N LYS A 28 12.51 9.91 -8.51
CA LYS A 28 13.80 10.50 -8.88
C LYS A 28 13.97 10.60 -10.39
N GLU A 29 13.32 9.70 -11.13
CA GLU A 29 13.44 9.56 -12.58
C GLU A 29 12.21 10.14 -13.28
N GLU A 30 11.03 10.00 -12.69
CA GLU A 30 9.73 10.37 -13.25
C GLU A 30 9.07 11.49 -12.45
N LYS A 31 8.76 12.62 -13.11
CA LYS A 31 8.04 13.75 -12.51
C LYS A 31 6.53 13.62 -12.72
N ASP A 32 6.00 12.47 -12.37
CA ASP A 32 4.58 12.16 -12.52
C ASP A 32 3.77 12.55 -11.26
N TYR A 33 2.61 13.16 -11.48
CA TYR A 33 1.75 13.62 -10.38
C TYR A 33 1.05 12.47 -9.65
N VAL A 34 0.70 11.39 -10.35
CA VAL A 34 0.10 10.19 -9.76
C VAL A 34 1.09 9.53 -8.81
N LEU A 35 2.38 9.47 -9.14
CA LEU A 35 3.42 8.98 -8.22
C LEU A 35 3.53 9.83 -6.95
N ALA A 36 3.50 11.16 -7.08
CA ALA A 36 3.55 12.05 -5.93
C ALA A 36 2.36 11.83 -4.98
N GLN A 37 1.16 11.63 -5.55
CA GLN A 37 -0.03 11.31 -4.76
C GLN A 37 0.05 9.91 -4.15
N ASN A 38 0.51 8.90 -4.91
CA ASN A 38 0.65 7.54 -4.41
C ASN A 38 1.62 7.48 -3.22
N GLU A 39 2.73 8.23 -3.28
CA GLU A 39 3.66 8.34 -2.15
C GLU A 39 2.99 8.96 -0.92
N SER A 40 2.29 10.09 -1.09
CA SER A 40 1.63 10.78 0.02
C SER A 40 0.62 9.87 0.70
N GLU A 41 -0.27 9.25 -0.08
CA GLU A 41 -1.30 8.35 0.44
C GLU A 41 -0.66 7.10 1.09
N ALA A 42 0.38 6.51 0.49
CA ALA A 42 1.08 5.36 1.09
C ALA A 42 1.75 5.70 2.44
N ARG A 43 2.25 6.94 2.60
CA ARG A 43 2.78 7.42 3.88
C ARG A 43 1.68 7.58 4.94
N GLU A 44 0.50 8.02 4.56
CA GLU A 44 -0.66 8.10 5.45
C GLU A 44 -1.12 6.69 5.85
N TRP A 45 -1.23 5.77 4.88
CA TRP A 45 -1.63 4.38 5.12
C TRP A 45 -0.67 3.65 6.07
N ILE A 46 0.64 3.79 5.90
CA ILE A 46 1.61 3.13 6.80
C ILE A 46 1.59 3.75 8.20
N SER A 47 1.31 5.06 8.31
CA SER A 47 1.16 5.73 9.61
C SER A 47 -0.05 5.16 10.35
N PHE A 48 -1.20 5.12 9.69
CA PHE A 48 -2.42 4.52 10.23
C PHE A 48 -2.18 3.06 10.61
N LEU A 49 -1.61 2.26 9.70
CA LEU A 49 -1.35 0.85 9.96
C LEU A 49 -0.46 0.65 11.20
N LYS A 50 0.54 1.50 11.44
CA LYS A 50 1.41 1.37 12.62
C LYS A 50 0.72 1.71 13.94
N GLU A 51 -0.26 2.62 13.91
CA GLU A 51 -0.99 3.09 15.09
C GLU A 51 -2.18 2.19 15.44
N HIS A 52 -2.73 1.49 14.45
CA HIS A 52 -3.95 0.70 14.58
C HIS A 52 -3.69 -0.81 14.53
N LYS A 53 -4.45 -1.57 15.32
CA LYS A 53 -4.37 -3.04 15.40
C LYS A 53 -5.74 -3.72 15.34
N ASP A 54 -6.82 -2.98 15.44
CA ASP A 54 -8.16 -3.53 15.37
C ASP A 54 -8.50 -3.92 13.92
N LYS A 55 -9.02 -5.12 13.72
CA LYS A 55 -9.25 -5.66 12.38
C LYS A 55 -10.30 -4.87 11.60
N GLU A 56 -11.30 -4.27 12.25
CA GLU A 56 -12.32 -3.46 11.55
C GLU A 56 -11.73 -2.13 11.04
N GLU A 57 -10.88 -1.50 11.85
CA GLU A 57 -10.13 -0.31 11.44
C GLU A 57 -9.19 -0.64 10.27
N LEU A 58 -8.45 -1.75 10.38
CA LEU A 58 -7.55 -2.20 9.32
C LEU A 58 -8.31 -2.66 8.06
N LYS A 59 -9.54 -3.13 8.19
CA LYS A 59 -10.41 -3.47 7.06
C LYS A 59 -10.83 -2.22 6.30
N SER A 60 -11.13 -1.14 7.02
CA SER A 60 -11.41 0.16 6.42
C SER A 60 -10.20 0.70 5.62
N LEU A 61 -8.98 0.49 6.14
CA LEU A 61 -7.75 0.82 5.40
C LEU A 61 -7.58 -0.05 4.15
N GLU A 62 -7.86 -1.36 4.23
CA GLU A 62 -7.82 -2.25 3.06
C GLU A 62 -8.80 -1.79 1.97
N ASP A 63 -10.04 -1.48 2.35
CA ASP A 63 -11.05 -0.97 1.43
C ASP A 63 -10.61 0.35 0.78
N GLU A 64 -9.99 1.25 1.54
CA GLU A 64 -9.42 2.50 0.99
C GLU A 64 -8.34 2.20 -0.05
N ILE A 65 -7.34 1.39 0.28
CA ILE A 65 -6.21 1.05 -0.61
C ILE A 65 -6.73 0.33 -1.86
N SER A 66 -7.68 -0.59 -1.71
CA SER A 66 -8.34 -1.29 -2.82
C SER A 66 -9.03 -0.34 -3.78
N ASN A 67 -9.82 0.61 -3.25
CA ASN A 67 -10.47 1.64 -4.06
C ASN A 67 -9.44 2.54 -4.77
N ARG A 68 -8.43 3.01 -4.04
CA ARG A 68 -7.36 3.85 -4.61
C ARG A 68 -6.58 3.12 -5.69
N PHE A 69 -6.30 1.84 -5.48
CA PHE A 69 -5.69 0.99 -6.49
C PHE A 69 -6.54 0.95 -7.76
N PHE A 70 -7.79 0.50 -7.65
CA PHE A 70 -8.67 0.31 -8.80
C PHE A 70 -8.96 1.60 -9.58
N PHE A 71 -9.26 2.70 -8.88
CA PHE A 71 -9.70 3.94 -9.54
C PHE A 71 -8.56 4.85 -9.99
N LYS A 72 -7.34 4.67 -9.47
CA LYS A 72 -6.27 5.67 -9.63
C LYS A 72 -4.87 5.09 -9.88
N PHE A 73 -4.50 4.02 -9.19
CA PHE A 73 -3.12 3.55 -9.18
C PHE A 73 -2.85 2.30 -10.03
N ASP A 74 -3.87 1.60 -10.53
CA ASP A 74 -3.77 0.54 -11.54
C ASP A 74 -3.64 1.13 -12.96
N VAL A 75 -2.71 2.05 -13.10
CA VAL A 75 -2.31 2.68 -14.37
C VAL A 75 -0.82 2.49 -14.56
N GLN A 76 -0.42 2.33 -15.82
CA GLN A 76 0.99 2.30 -16.18
C GLN A 76 1.52 3.74 -16.26
N ILE A 77 2.48 4.07 -15.42
CA ILE A 77 3.14 5.38 -15.35
C ILE A 77 4.45 5.36 -16.13
N GLY A 78 5.11 4.19 -16.18
CA GLY A 78 6.35 4.00 -16.93
C GLY A 78 6.50 2.58 -17.49
N ASN A 79 7.56 2.35 -18.26
CA ASN A 79 7.93 1.00 -18.76
C ASN A 79 8.97 0.31 -17.87
N SER A 80 9.16 0.80 -16.64
CA SER A 80 10.19 0.31 -15.72
C SER A 80 9.71 -0.91 -14.93
N GLU A 81 10.65 -1.77 -14.53
CA GLU A 81 10.36 -2.86 -13.58
C GLU A 81 9.84 -2.32 -12.24
N LEU A 82 10.20 -1.08 -11.89
CA LEU A 82 9.73 -0.40 -10.69
C LEU A 82 8.23 -0.11 -10.73
N ASP A 83 7.68 0.28 -11.87
CA ASP A 83 6.23 0.52 -11.99
C ASP A 83 5.43 -0.78 -11.85
N ASN A 84 5.95 -1.87 -12.43
CA ASN A 84 5.38 -3.20 -12.23
C ASN A 84 5.43 -3.60 -10.75
N ARG A 85 6.57 -3.35 -10.07
CA ARG A 85 6.74 -3.64 -8.64
C ARG A 85 5.80 -2.81 -7.77
N ARG A 86 5.60 -1.52 -8.08
CA ARG A 86 4.66 -0.63 -7.38
C ARG A 86 3.25 -1.21 -7.41
N THR A 87 2.76 -1.54 -8.61
CA THR A 87 1.44 -2.12 -8.83
C THR A 87 1.31 -3.49 -8.15
N GLU A 88 2.35 -4.33 -8.22
CA GLU A 88 2.38 -5.63 -7.57
C GLU A 88 2.30 -5.52 -6.04
N LEU A 89 3.07 -4.62 -5.42
CA LEU A 89 3.07 -4.42 -3.97
C LEU A 89 1.69 -3.99 -3.44
N MET A 90 0.98 -3.13 -4.18
CA MET A 90 -0.41 -2.77 -3.83
C MET A 90 -1.34 -3.98 -3.89
N LYS A 91 -1.24 -4.80 -4.95
CA LYS A 91 -2.03 -6.05 -5.06
C LYS A 91 -1.72 -7.03 -3.94
N ILE A 92 -0.43 -7.22 -3.63
CA ILE A 92 0.02 -8.10 -2.54
C ILE A 92 -0.55 -7.63 -1.21
N TYR A 93 -0.50 -6.32 -0.93
CA TYR A 93 -1.08 -5.75 0.28
C TYR A 93 -2.57 -6.09 0.39
N ILE A 94 -3.36 -5.81 -0.66
CA ILE A 94 -4.80 -6.04 -0.68
C ILE A 94 -5.14 -7.52 -0.42
N ILE A 95 -4.47 -8.43 -1.13
CA ILE A 95 -4.70 -9.88 -1.01
C ILE A 95 -4.36 -10.35 0.41
N LYS A 96 -3.20 -9.97 0.94
CA LYS A 96 -2.75 -10.41 2.27
C LYS A 96 -3.59 -9.77 3.38
N SER A 97 -3.92 -8.50 3.26
CA SER A 97 -4.77 -7.80 4.22
C SER A 97 -6.15 -8.47 4.29
N ASN A 98 -6.76 -8.78 3.14
CA ASN A 98 -8.01 -9.52 3.11
C ASN A 98 -7.92 -10.89 3.80
N ASP A 99 -6.81 -11.61 3.62
CA ASP A 99 -6.60 -12.91 4.26
C ASP A 99 -6.38 -12.81 5.77
N PHE A 100 -5.56 -11.85 6.21
CA PHE A 100 -5.17 -11.67 7.60
C PHE A 100 -6.27 -11.07 8.48
N LEU A 101 -7.22 -10.36 7.87
CA LEU A 101 -8.30 -9.66 8.55
C LEU A 101 -9.62 -10.46 8.61
N LYS A 102 -9.69 -11.64 7.99
CA LYS A 102 -10.75 -12.62 8.25
C LYS A 102 -10.72 -13.11 9.70
#